data_AF-A0A970XMA6-F1
#
_entry.id   AF-A0A970XMA6-F1
#
_cell.length_a   1.000
_cell.length_b   1.000
_cell.length_c   1.000
_cell.angle_alpha   90.00
_cell.angle_beta   90.00
_cell.angle_gamma   90.00
#
_symmetry.space_group_name_H-M   'P 1'
#
loop_
_entity.id
_entity.type
_entity.pdbx_description
1 polymer ?
#
loop_
_entity_poly.entity_id
_entity_poly.type
_entity_poly.pdbx_seq_one_letter_code
_entity_poly.pdbx_strand_id
1 'polypeptide(L)'
;METKFFKCDICGNFVGMIHSSGANMVCCGQDMTPVIANTVEASYEKHIPEVKIEDGVMKVQVGSVLHPMEEKHYIDWVYVETEKGGQRKKCVKTPTAEFTFVNDKPIAVYEYCNLHGLWKKEL
;
A
#
# COMPACT_ATOMS: atom_id res chain seq x y z
N MET A 1 7.59 -11.54 8.09
CA MET A 1 8.75 -10.84 7.49
C MET A 1 8.12 -9.66 6.78
N GLU A 2 8.47 -8.43 7.17
CA GLU A 2 7.78 -7.22 6.69
C GLU A 2 7.89 -7.10 5.16
N THR A 3 6.75 -6.81 4.53
CA THR A 3 6.67 -6.60 3.08
C THR A 3 7.45 -5.35 2.67
N LYS A 4 8.36 -5.49 1.69
CA LYS A 4 9.18 -4.39 1.19
C LYS A 4 8.77 -3.98 -0.21
N PHE A 5 8.78 -2.68 -0.46
CA PHE A 5 8.44 -2.09 -1.74
C PHE A 5 9.58 -1.25 -2.30
N PHE A 6 9.71 -1.20 -3.62
CA PHE A 6 10.72 -0.41 -4.32
C PHE A 6 10.11 0.29 -5.52
N LYS A 7 10.59 1.49 -5.82
CA LYS A 7 10.16 2.29 -6.96
C LYS A 7 11.35 2.76 -7.79
N CYS A 8 11.20 2.74 -9.11
CA CYS A 8 12.13 3.37 -10.02
C CYS A 8 11.78 4.86 -10.16
N ASP A 9 12.74 5.74 -9.85
CA ASP A 9 12.51 7.19 -9.93
C ASP A 9 12.51 7.74 -11.36
N ILE A 10 12.91 6.94 -12.36
CA ILE A 10 12.88 7.33 -13.78
C ILE A 10 11.54 6.96 -14.42
N CYS A 11 11.14 5.68 -14.35
CA CYS A 11 9.96 5.19 -15.09
C CYS A 11 8.74 4.93 -14.22
N GLY A 12 8.87 5.03 -12.88
CA GLY A 12 7.76 4.77 -11.96
C GLY A 12 7.43 3.30 -11.73
N ASN A 13 8.20 2.36 -12.29
CA ASN A 13 8.03 0.93 -12.00
C ASN A 13 8.03 0.70 -10.49
N PHE A 14 7.05 -0.05 -10.02
CA PHE A 14 6.84 -0.30 -8.60
C PHE A 14 6.79 -1.81 -8.36
N VAL A 15 7.60 -2.31 -7.43
CA VAL A 15 7.71 -3.74 -7.14
C VAL A 15 7.56 -4.00 -5.64
N GLY A 16 6.90 -5.11 -5.31
CA GLY A 16 6.86 -5.68 -3.96
C GLY A 16 7.72 -6.93 -3.89
N MET A 17 8.51 -7.07 -2.84
CA MET A 17 9.44 -8.18 -2.68
C MET A 17 8.79 -9.37 -1.97
N ILE A 18 8.72 -10.51 -2.67
CA ILE A 18 8.27 -11.79 -2.10
C ILE A 18 9.43 -12.48 -1.36
N HIS A 19 10.64 -12.42 -1.93
CA HIS A 19 11.85 -12.96 -1.33
C HIS A 19 13.03 -12.03 -1.65
N SER A 20 13.87 -11.73 -0.66
CA SER A 20 15.06 -10.90 -0.85
C SER A 20 16.32 -11.74 -0.67
N SER A 21 17.15 -11.80 -1.71
CA SER A 21 18.50 -12.38 -1.65
C SER A 21 19.54 -11.41 -1.10
N GLY A 22 19.17 -10.15 -0.85
CA GLY A 22 20.09 -9.06 -0.49
C GLY A 22 20.72 -8.33 -1.67
N ALA A 23 20.46 -8.75 -2.92
CA ALA A 23 20.94 -8.03 -4.10
C ALA A 23 20.16 -6.71 -4.34
N ASN A 24 20.84 -5.72 -4.92
CA ASN A 24 20.21 -4.47 -5.33
C ASN A 24 19.24 -4.71 -6.51
N MET A 25 18.07 -4.09 -6.43
CA MET A 25 17.09 -4.10 -7.52
C MET A 25 17.42 -2.98 -8.50
N VAL A 26 17.65 -3.29 -9.78
CA VAL A 26 18.02 -2.30 -10.80
C VAL A 26 16.89 -2.12 -11.81
N CYS A 27 16.54 -0.86 -12.08
CA CYS A 27 15.60 -0.49 -13.14
C CYS A 27 16.10 0.79 -13.83
N CYS A 28 16.00 0.84 -15.16
CA CYS A 28 16.51 1.98 -15.96
C CYS A 28 18.00 2.29 -15.73
N GLY A 29 18.82 1.28 -15.41
CA GLY A 29 20.26 1.42 -15.22
C GLY A 29 20.69 1.99 -13.87
N GLN A 30 19.78 2.16 -12.91
CA GLN A 30 20.08 2.58 -11.53
C GLN A 30 19.39 1.68 -10.50
N ASP A 31 19.89 1.73 -9.27
CA ASP A 31 19.24 1.08 -8.14
C ASP A 31 17.84 1.69 -7.91
N MET A 32 16.86 0.84 -7.68
CA MET A 32 15.51 1.25 -7.30
C MET A 32 15.49 1.72 -5.84
N THR A 33 14.70 2.76 -5.57
CA THR A 33 14.59 3.37 -4.26
C THR A 33 13.63 2.57 -3.38
N PRO A 34 14.02 2.17 -2.15
CA PRO A 34 13.09 1.60 -1.18
C PRO A 34 11.97 2.59 -0.86
N VAL A 35 10.72 2.11 -0.87
CA VAL A 35 9.57 2.93 -0.49
C VAL A 35 9.22 2.62 0.96
N ILE A 36 9.57 3.56 1.85
CA ILE A 36 9.38 3.41 3.29
C ILE A 36 8.04 4.03 3.67
N ALA A 37 7.23 3.30 4.43
CA ALA A 37 5.91 3.77 4.84
C ALA A 37 6.01 4.90 5.87
N ASN A 38 5.04 5.82 5.85
CA ASN A 38 4.84 6.86 6.86
C ASN A 38 6.01 7.87 7.01
N THR A 39 6.85 8.03 5.98
CA THR A 39 8.00 8.96 6.02
C THR A 39 7.75 10.30 5.33
N VAL A 40 6.70 10.41 4.52
CA VAL A 40 6.39 11.64 3.77
C VAL A 40 5.56 12.58 4.66
N GLU A 41 5.95 13.86 4.72
CA GLU A 41 5.17 14.89 5.39
C GLU A 41 3.92 15.23 4.56
N ALA A 42 2.80 14.59 4.88
CA ALA A 42 1.47 14.89 4.34
C ALA A 42 0.39 14.69 5.41
N SER A 43 -0.87 15.02 5.07
CA SER A 43 -2.01 14.91 5.99
C SER A 43 -2.26 13.47 6.43
N TYR A 44 -1.97 13.14 7.69
CA TYR A 44 -2.16 11.81 8.25
C TYR A 44 -3.61 11.32 8.13
N GLU A 45 -4.57 12.21 8.39
CA GLU A 45 -6.00 11.92 8.35
C GLU A 45 -6.52 11.53 6.97
N LYS A 46 -5.77 11.78 5.91
CA LYS A 46 -6.13 11.39 4.53
C LYS A 46 -5.35 10.20 4.00
N HIS A 47 -4.33 9.71 4.69
CA HIS A 47 -3.44 8.68 4.15
C HIS A 47 -3.35 7.43 5.02
N ILE A 48 -3.50 7.55 6.34
CA ILE A 48 -3.55 6.36 7.19
C ILE A 48 -4.81 5.55 6.84
N PRO A 49 -4.67 4.25 6.49
CA PRO A 49 -5.84 3.40 6.22
C PRO A 49 -6.75 3.29 7.44
N GLU A 50 -8.06 3.31 7.22
CA GLU A 50 -9.09 2.98 8.20
C GLU A 50 -9.72 1.64 7.86
N VAL A 51 -9.93 0.82 8.88
CA VAL A 51 -10.33 -0.58 8.71
C VAL A 51 -11.55 -0.88 9.56
N LYS A 52 -12.54 -1.51 8.93
CA LYS A 52 -13.71 -2.06 9.61
C LYS A 52 -13.94 -3.49 9.13
N ILE A 53 -14.27 -4.40 10.04
CA ILE A 53 -14.63 -5.78 9.69
C ILE A 53 -16.12 -5.99 9.99
N GLU A 54 -16.89 -6.36 8.97
CA GLU A 54 -18.32 -6.64 9.06
C GLU A 54 -18.62 -7.92 8.26
N ASP A 55 -19.34 -8.87 8.86
CA ASP A 55 -19.75 -10.12 8.20
C ASP A 55 -18.60 -10.90 7.53
N GLY A 56 -17.40 -10.87 8.14
CA GLY A 56 -16.20 -11.51 7.61
C GLY A 56 -15.54 -10.78 6.44
N VAL A 57 -16.05 -9.60 6.06
CA VAL A 57 -15.47 -8.71 5.04
C VAL A 57 -14.74 -7.57 5.73
N MET A 58 -13.45 -7.45 5.44
CA MET A 58 -12.63 -6.32 5.85
C MET A 58 -12.78 -5.20 4.82
N LYS A 59 -13.34 -4.08 5.26
CA LYS A 59 -13.50 -2.84 4.49
C LYS A 59 -12.37 -1.90 4.86
N VAL A 60 -11.58 -1.52 3.86
CA VAL A 60 -10.52 -0.53 3.97
C VAL A 60 -10.96 0.76 3.29
N GLN A 61 -10.77 1.87 3.96
CA GLN A 61 -10.86 3.23 3.43
C GLN A 61 -9.52 3.92 3.64
N VAL A 62 -9.05 4.73 2.69
CA VAL A 62 -7.83 5.52 2.91
C VAL A 62 -8.19 6.89 3.47
N GLY A 63 -7.73 7.12 4.71
CA GLY A 63 -8.01 8.29 5.51
C GLY A 63 -9.28 8.20 6.36
N SER A 64 -9.25 8.80 7.55
CA SER A 64 -10.44 9.14 8.31
C SER A 64 -11.24 10.27 7.64
N VAL A 65 -10.53 11.12 6.88
CA VAL A 65 -11.09 11.98 5.84
C VAL A 65 -10.71 11.36 4.49
N LEU A 66 -11.70 11.07 3.65
CA LEU A 66 -11.46 10.41 2.36
C LEU A 66 -10.36 11.12 1.54
N HIS A 67 -9.36 10.35 1.14
CA HIS A 67 -8.35 10.81 0.21
C HIS A 67 -8.98 11.19 -1.15
N PRO A 68 -8.49 12.23 -1.84
CA PRO A 68 -8.91 12.55 -3.22
C PRO A 68 -8.66 11.39 -4.21
N MET A 69 -9.50 11.29 -5.25
CA MET A 69 -9.34 10.32 -6.34
C MET A 69 -9.42 11.01 -7.70
N GLU A 70 -8.53 11.98 -7.90
CA GLU A 70 -8.41 12.79 -9.11
C GLU A 70 -7.36 12.19 -10.07
N GLU A 71 -7.44 12.51 -11.36
CA GLU A 71 -6.51 11.97 -12.39
C GLU A 71 -5.03 12.15 -12.04
N LYS A 72 -4.68 13.28 -11.40
CA LYS A 72 -3.30 13.60 -11.01
C LYS A 72 -2.97 13.26 -9.55
N HIS A 73 -3.97 12.92 -8.74
CA HIS A 73 -3.80 12.69 -7.30
C HIS A 73 -4.78 11.64 -6.80
N TYR A 74 -4.28 10.43 -6.59
CA TYR A 74 -5.10 9.28 -6.28
C TYR A 74 -4.33 8.26 -5.43
N ILE A 75 -5.10 7.44 -4.74
CA ILE A 75 -4.62 6.18 -4.18
C ILE A 75 -4.58 5.16 -5.31
N ASP A 76 -3.40 4.61 -5.61
CA ASP A 76 -3.27 3.62 -6.68
C ASP A 76 -3.78 2.27 -6.20
N TRP A 77 -3.33 1.81 -5.03
CA TRP A 77 -3.70 0.50 -4.50
C TRP A 77 -3.66 0.46 -2.98
N VAL A 78 -4.38 -0.54 -2.46
CA VAL A 78 -4.31 -1.00 -1.07
C VAL A 78 -3.70 -2.39 -1.07
N TYR A 79 -2.78 -2.63 -0.14
CA TYR A 79 -2.20 -3.94 0.13
C TYR A 79 -2.47 -4.32 1.58
N VAL A 80 -3.09 -5.48 1.80
CA VAL A 80 -3.26 -6.04 3.14
C VAL A 80 -2.21 -7.13 3.31
N GLU A 81 -1.29 -6.90 4.24
CA GLU A 81 -0.33 -7.90 4.70
C GLU A 81 -1.02 -8.85 5.66
N THR A 82 -0.73 -10.14 5.53
CA THR A 82 -1.28 -11.19 6.36
C THR A 82 -0.17 -12.04 6.97
N GLU A 83 -0.52 -12.89 7.94
CA GLU A 83 0.43 -13.85 8.53
C GLU A 83 1.07 -14.78 7.48
N LYS A 84 0.39 -15.02 6.35
CA LYS A 84 0.81 -15.96 5.30
C LYS A 84 1.16 -15.31 3.96
N GLY A 85 1.15 -13.98 3.86
CA GLY A 85 1.47 -13.26 2.63
C GLY A 85 0.74 -11.93 2.55
N GLY A 86 -0.06 -11.74 1.51
CA GLY A 86 -0.93 -10.57 1.42
C GLY A 86 -1.77 -10.51 0.15
N GLN A 87 -2.72 -9.59 0.14
CA GLN A 87 -3.61 -9.32 -1.00
C GLN A 87 -3.47 -7.87 -1.43
N ARG A 88 -3.45 -7.61 -2.73
CA ARG A 88 -3.42 -6.26 -3.30
C ARG A 88 -4.67 -6.01 -4.14
N LYS A 89 -5.30 -4.86 -3.98
CA LYS A 89 -6.36 -4.38 -4.87
C LYS A 89 -6.05 -2.96 -5.33
N LYS A 90 -6.26 -2.71 -6.63
CA LYS A 90 -6.20 -1.37 -7.20
C LYS A 90 -7.45 -0.59 -6.77
N CYS A 91 -7.29 0.65 -6.37
CA CYS A 91 -8.40 1.55 -6.12
C CYS A 91 -8.90 2.12 -7.46
N VAL A 92 -10.22 2.12 -7.65
CA VAL A 92 -10.85 2.58 -8.89
C VAL A 92 -11.97 3.54 -8.52
N LYS A 93 -11.81 4.82 -8.85
CA LYS A 93 -12.74 5.94 -8.55
C LYS A 93 -12.93 6.27 -7.07
N THR A 94 -12.80 5.30 -6.16
CA THR A 94 -12.86 5.52 -4.70
C THR A 94 -11.61 5.01 -4.02
N PRO A 95 -11.16 5.63 -2.91
CA PRO A 95 -9.96 5.23 -2.18
C PRO A 95 -10.32 4.13 -1.16
N THR A 96 -11.05 3.11 -1.61
CA THR A 96 -11.58 2.04 -0.78
C THR A 96 -11.30 0.67 -1.41
N ALA A 97 -11.22 -0.35 -0.57
CA ALA A 97 -11.06 -1.74 -1.01
C ALA A 97 -11.65 -2.70 0.04
N GLU A 98 -12.22 -3.80 -0.41
CA GLU A 98 -12.75 -4.84 0.48
C GLU A 98 -11.95 -6.13 0.33
N PHE A 99 -11.75 -6.87 1.42
CA PHE A 99 -10.97 -8.10 1.44
C PHE A 99 -11.68 -9.17 2.27
N THR A 100 -11.48 -10.43 1.89
CA THR A 100 -11.87 -11.60 2.68
C THR A 100 -10.67 -12.51 2.80
N PHE A 101 -10.58 -13.22 3.92
CA PHE A 101 -9.46 -14.09 4.24
C PHE A 101 -9.98 -15.48 4.57
N VAL A 102 -9.35 -16.50 4.01
CA VAL A 102 -9.67 -17.91 4.28
C VAL A 102 -8.44 -18.54 4.90
N ASN A 103 -8.56 -18.99 6.16
CA ASN A 103 -7.46 -19.57 6.93
C ASN A 103 -6.21 -18.68 7.00
N ASP A 104 -6.40 -17.36 7.05
CA ASP A 104 -5.34 -16.37 7.10
C ASP A 104 -5.83 -15.15 7.89
N LYS A 105 -4.91 -14.34 8.41
CA LYS A 105 -5.22 -13.21 9.29
C LYS A 105 -4.49 -11.95 8.81
N PRO A 106 -5.18 -10.82 8.62
CA PRO A 106 -4.53 -9.56 8.27
C PRO A 106 -3.77 -9.00 9.48
N ILE A 107 -2.58 -8.46 9.24
CA ILE A 107 -1.68 -7.91 10.28
C ILE A 107 -1.32 -6.45 10.04
N ALA A 108 -1.36 -5.99 8.78
CA ALA A 108 -1.14 -4.59 8.45
C ALA A 108 -1.86 -4.21 7.15
N VAL A 109 -2.14 -2.93 6.98
CA VAL A 109 -2.69 -2.36 5.74
C VAL A 109 -1.77 -1.28 5.25
N TYR A 110 -1.46 -1.34 3.97
CA TYR A 110 -0.70 -0.34 3.25
C TYR A 110 -1.59 0.29 2.18
N GLU A 111 -1.35 1.57 1.93
CA GLU A 111 -1.85 2.27 0.75
C GLU A 111 -0.70 3.02 0.08
N TYR A 112 -0.82 3.22 -1.24
CA TYR A 112 0.11 4.07 -1.96
C TYR A 112 -0.61 5.21 -2.69
N CYS A 113 -0.30 6.43 -2.27
CA CYS A 113 -0.66 7.66 -2.96
C CYS A 113 0.41 8.00 -4.00
N ASN A 114 -0.02 8.30 -5.23
CA ASN A 114 0.91 8.59 -6.33
C ASN A 114 1.79 9.83 -6.08
N LEU A 115 1.36 10.75 -5.20
CA LEU A 115 2.10 11.96 -4.82
C LEU A 115 2.76 11.86 -3.44
N HIS A 116 2.08 11.23 -2.48
CA HIS A 116 2.50 11.25 -1.06
C HIS A 116 3.07 9.93 -0.56
N GLY A 117 3.34 8.99 -1.47
CA GLY A 117 4.10 7.78 -1.15
C GLY A 117 3.28 6.72 -0.42
N LEU A 118 3.98 5.88 0.33
CA LEU A 118 3.42 4.70 1.00
C LEU A 118 3.04 5.03 2.44
N TRP A 119 1.88 4.53 2.86
CA TRP A 119 1.40 4.64 4.23
C TRP A 119 1.00 3.28 4.76
N LYS A 120 1.14 3.09 6.08
CA LYS A 120 0.91 1.82 6.78
C LYS A 120 0.16 2.02 8.09
N LYS A 121 -0.80 1.13 8.36
CA LYS A 121 -1.43 0.92 9.66
C LYS A 121 -1.27 -0.54 10.09
N GLU A 122 -0.74 -0.76 11.28
CA GLU A 122 -0.75 -2.08 11.94
C GLU A 122 -2.16 -2.42 12.44
N LEU A 123 -2.52 -3.71 12.47
CA LEU A 123 -3.83 -4.23 12.89
C LEU A 123 -3.81 -4.98 14.21
#